data_AF-A0A1B9P118-F1
#
_entry.id   AF-A0A1B9P118-F1
#
_cell.length_a   1.000
_cell.length_b   1.000
_cell.length_c   1.000
_cell.angle_alpha   90.00
_cell.angle_beta   90.00
_cell.angle_gamma   90.00
#
_symmetry.space_group_name_H-M   'P 1'
#
loop_
_entity.id
_entity.type
_entity.pdbx_description
1 polymer ?
#
loop_
_entity_poly.entity_id
_entity_poly.type
_entity_poly.pdbx_seq_one_letter_code
_entity_poly.pdbx_strand_id
1 'polypeptide(L)'
;MERDYTFECLVTMPRHDLEEFSHRVVSRMVPEETMKEIFTFDQEETVNEDRMQTAQLDAMLRLAAVALGEVTHAFSESDNSQQNSLRMMRLILWHAYAMLFNLEEAVTLEQHCELVETILMKPPTDALNWLPILSKLLGDYASIAAKK
;
A
#
# COMPACT_ATOMS: atom_id res chain seq x y z
N MET A 1 2.89 22.03 10.03
CA MET A 1 2.70 20.75 10.74
C MET A 1 2.78 19.66 9.69
N GLU A 2 3.93 19.01 9.59
CA GLU A 2 4.17 17.96 8.60
C GLU A 2 3.34 16.72 8.99
N ARG A 3 2.42 16.29 8.13
CA ARG A 3 1.59 15.10 8.35
C ARG A 3 2.48 13.86 8.26
N ASP A 4 2.64 13.14 9.36
CA ASP A 4 3.54 11.96 9.45
C ASP A 4 2.85 10.63 9.10
N TYR A 5 1.53 10.67 8.88
CA TYR A 5 0.66 9.53 8.56
C TYR A 5 0.77 8.35 9.54
N THR A 6 1.12 8.64 10.79
CA THR A 6 0.95 7.73 11.93
C THR A 6 -0.53 7.56 12.25
N PHE A 7 -0.87 6.59 13.11
CA PHE A 7 -2.24 6.33 13.55
C PHE A 7 -2.97 7.61 14.03
N GLU A 8 -2.33 8.40 14.90
CA GLU A 8 -2.86 9.66 15.44
C GLU A 8 -3.19 10.69 14.34
N CYS A 9 -2.38 10.71 13.27
CA CYS A 9 -2.62 11.55 12.11
C CYS A 9 -3.77 11.01 11.26
N LEU A 10 -3.78 9.70 10.97
CA LEU A 10 -4.76 9.10 10.06
C LEU A 10 -6.17 9.13 10.64
N VAL A 11 -6.34 8.87 11.94
CA VAL A 11 -7.66 8.83 12.59
C VAL A 11 -8.34 10.20 12.66
N THR A 12 -7.56 11.29 12.58
CA THR A 12 -8.07 12.66 12.66
C THR A 12 -8.32 13.29 11.29
N MET A 13 -7.90 12.64 10.20
CA MET A 13 -8.06 13.16 8.85
C MET A 13 -9.36 12.65 8.19
N PRO A 14 -10.03 13.49 7.38
CA PRO A 14 -11.16 13.04 6.59
C PRO A 14 -10.73 11.94 5.61
N ARG A 15 -11.48 10.84 5.56
CA ARG A 15 -11.18 9.69 4.71
C ARG A 15 -11.05 10.07 3.23
N HIS A 16 -12.01 10.83 2.70
CA HIS A 16 -12.00 11.23 1.29
C HIS A 16 -10.75 12.02 0.91
N ASP A 17 -10.25 12.90 1.79
CA ASP A 17 -9.01 13.65 1.57
C ASP A 17 -7.80 12.70 1.51
N LEU A 18 -7.76 11.70 2.38
CA LEU A 18 -6.70 10.69 2.40
C LEU A 18 -6.75 9.81 1.15
N GLU A 19 -7.94 9.39 0.70
CA GLU A 19 -8.12 8.60 -0.52
C GLU A 19 -7.66 9.38 -1.76
N GLU A 20 -8.12 10.62 -1.94
CA GLU A 20 -7.71 11.46 -3.07
C GLU A 20 -6.19 11.72 -3.05
N PHE A 21 -5.65 12.05 -1.87
CA PHE A 21 -4.23 12.35 -1.75
C PHE A 21 -3.35 11.13 -1.97
N SER A 22 -3.68 10.00 -1.34
CA SER A 22 -2.93 8.76 -1.50
C SER A 22 -2.98 8.22 -2.93
N HIS A 23 -4.14 8.30 -3.59
CA HIS A 23 -4.26 7.95 -5.00
C HIS A 23 -3.32 8.78 -5.86
N ARG A 24 -3.30 10.12 -5.67
CA ARG A 24 -2.36 11.01 -6.38
C ARG A 24 -0.90 10.67 -6.10
N VAL A 25 -0.55 10.26 -4.88
CA VAL A 25 0.82 9.85 -4.54
C VAL A 25 1.18 8.57 -5.28
N VAL A 26 0.33 7.54 -5.24
CA VAL A 26 0.56 6.27 -5.97
C VAL A 26 0.72 6.52 -7.47
N SER A 27 -0.18 7.30 -8.09
CA SER A 27 -0.09 7.63 -9.52
C SER A 27 1.17 8.42 -9.91
N ARG A 28 1.80 9.13 -8.96
CA ARG A 28 3.07 9.82 -9.19
C ARG A 28 4.28 8.91 -9.03
N MET A 29 4.19 7.90 -8.17
CA MET A 29 5.27 6.95 -7.92
C MET A 29 5.33 5.88 -9.00
N VAL A 30 4.19 5.52 -9.61
CA VAL A 30 4.13 4.46 -10.61
C VAL A 30 4.00 5.04 -12.02
N PRO A 31 4.97 4.82 -12.93
CA PRO A 31 4.88 5.25 -14.32
C PRO A 31 3.64 4.67 -15.02
N GLU A 32 3.08 5.43 -15.96
CA GLU A 32 1.87 5.02 -16.69
C GLU A 32 2.04 3.68 -17.43
N GLU A 33 3.19 3.45 -18.03
CA GLU A 33 3.49 2.19 -18.72
C GLU A 33 3.53 1.00 -17.75
N THR A 34 4.14 1.16 -16.57
CA THR A 34 4.12 0.15 -15.51
C THR A 34 2.70 -0.10 -15.01
N MET A 35 1.88 0.93 -14.91
CA MET A 35 0.47 0.78 -14.55
C MET A 35 -0.30 -0.01 -15.60
N LYS A 36 -0.10 0.26 -16.89
CA LYS A 36 -0.71 -0.52 -17.99
C LYS A 36 -0.26 -1.98 -17.94
N GLU A 37 1.02 -2.25 -17.73
CA GLU A 37 1.56 -3.61 -17.61
C GLU A 37 0.93 -4.37 -16.43
N ILE A 38 0.83 -3.73 -15.26
CA ILE A 38 0.24 -4.34 -14.05
C ILE A 38 -1.23 -4.73 -14.26
N PHE A 39 -1.99 -3.91 -14.97
CA PHE A 39 -3.43 -4.11 -15.20
C PHE A 39 -3.77 -4.70 -16.59
N THR A 40 -2.78 -5.29 -17.27
CA THR A 40 -3.02 -6.09 -18.48
C THR A 40 -3.25 -7.54 -18.05
N PHE A 41 -4.50 -7.97 -18.10
CA PHE A 41 -4.93 -9.31 -17.72
C PHE A 41 -5.06 -10.22 -18.94
N ASP A 42 -4.67 -11.48 -18.77
CA ASP A 42 -4.82 -12.48 -19.82
C ASP A 42 -6.29 -12.91 -19.97
N GLN A 43 -6.63 -13.46 -21.14
CA GLN A 43 -8.00 -13.93 -21.40
C GLN A 43 -8.44 -14.95 -20.34
N GLU A 44 -7.56 -15.83 -19.86
CA GLU A 44 -7.86 -16.83 -18.82
C GLU A 44 -8.24 -16.23 -17.45
N GLU A 45 -7.75 -15.03 -17.14
CA GLU A 45 -8.01 -14.32 -15.89
C GLU A 45 -9.37 -13.59 -15.92
N THR A 46 -9.90 -13.33 -17.12
CA THR A 46 -11.18 -12.64 -17.32
C THR A 46 -12.37 -13.58 -17.55
N VAL A 47 -12.14 -14.90 -17.64
CA VAL A 47 -13.20 -15.90 -17.92
C VAL A 47 -14.17 -16.10 -16.75
N ASN A 48 -13.71 -15.93 -15.51
CA ASN A 48 -14.53 -16.09 -14.30
C ASN A 48 -14.29 -14.92 -13.35
N GLU A 49 -15.36 -14.43 -12.72
CA GLU A 49 -15.36 -13.36 -11.73
C GLU A 49 -14.38 -13.62 -10.58
N ASP A 50 -14.33 -14.84 -10.03
CA ASP A 50 -13.39 -15.19 -8.95
C ASP A 50 -11.92 -15.04 -9.38
N ARG A 51 -11.62 -15.41 -10.63
CA ARG A 51 -10.26 -15.28 -11.19
C ARG A 51 -9.92 -13.83 -11.46
N MET A 52 -10.89 -13.07 -11.97
CA MET A 52 -10.74 -11.64 -12.23
C MET A 52 -10.49 -10.88 -10.92
N GLN A 53 -11.21 -11.20 -9.85
CA GLN A 53 -10.97 -10.62 -8.53
C GLN A 53 -9.58 -10.97 -8.00
N THR A 54 -9.14 -12.21 -8.17
CA THR A 54 -7.79 -12.64 -7.76
C THR A 54 -6.69 -11.91 -8.53
N ALA A 55 -6.85 -11.77 -9.86
CA ALA A 55 -5.92 -11.03 -10.70
C ALA A 55 -5.89 -9.54 -10.35
N GLN A 56 -7.05 -8.93 -10.05
CA GLN A 56 -7.12 -7.55 -9.57
C GLN A 56 -6.42 -7.37 -8.22
N LEU A 57 -6.59 -8.32 -7.28
CA LEU A 57 -5.90 -8.29 -6.00
C LEU A 57 -4.38 -8.26 -6.19
N ASP A 58 -3.88 -9.19 -7.00
CA ASP A 58 -2.46 -9.31 -7.29
C ASP A 58 -1.92 -8.05 -8.01
N ALA A 59 -2.68 -7.50 -8.96
CA ALA A 59 -2.34 -6.24 -9.61
C ALA A 59 -2.26 -5.07 -8.63
N MET A 60 -3.20 -4.95 -7.70
CA MET A 60 -3.17 -3.90 -6.67
C MET A 60 -1.99 -4.07 -5.69
N LEU A 61 -1.63 -5.31 -5.34
CA LEU A 61 -0.43 -5.60 -4.54
C LEU A 61 0.85 -5.21 -5.28
N ARG A 62 0.95 -5.55 -6.57
CA ARG A 62 2.07 -5.15 -7.44
C ARG A 62 2.15 -3.63 -7.54
N LEU A 63 1.02 -2.94 -7.71
CA LEU A 63 0.97 -1.48 -7.75
C LEU A 63 1.52 -0.86 -6.46
N ALA A 64 1.07 -1.34 -5.29
CA ALA A 64 1.57 -0.88 -4.00
C ALA A 64 3.08 -1.17 -3.82
N ALA A 65 3.54 -2.34 -4.23
CA ALA A 65 4.96 -2.72 -4.15
C ALA A 65 5.85 -1.82 -5.01
N VAL A 66 5.45 -1.53 -6.25
CA VAL A 66 6.16 -0.59 -7.13
C VAL A 66 6.18 0.80 -6.52
N ALA A 67 5.02 1.31 -6.10
CA ALA A 67 4.93 2.63 -5.48
C ALA A 67 5.87 2.76 -4.27
N LEU A 68 5.91 1.75 -3.39
CA LEU A 68 6.78 1.71 -2.21
C LEU A 68 8.28 1.62 -2.55
N GLY A 69 8.64 0.88 -3.60
CA GLY A 69 10.02 0.81 -4.09
C GLY A 69 10.52 2.17 -4.59
N GLU A 70 9.65 2.94 -5.25
CA GLU A 70 10.01 4.23 -5.84
C GLU A 70 10.10 5.37 -4.80
N VAL A 71 9.43 5.26 -3.65
CA VAL A 71 9.43 6.31 -2.62
C VAL A 71 10.85 6.72 -2.22
N THR A 72 11.73 5.76 -1.93
CA THR A 72 13.08 6.08 -1.44
C THR A 72 13.87 6.88 -2.49
N HIS A 73 13.70 6.52 -3.77
CA HIS A 73 14.34 7.24 -4.87
C HIS A 73 13.75 8.65 -5.02
N ALA A 74 12.43 8.78 -4.97
CA ALA A 74 11.72 10.06 -5.14
C ALA A 74 12.10 11.14 -4.11
N PHE A 75 12.56 10.74 -2.91
CA PHE A 75 12.96 11.66 -1.84
C PHE A 75 14.47 11.73 -1.60
N SER A 76 15.28 11.02 -2.39
CA SER A 76 16.73 10.88 -2.17
C SER A 76 17.49 12.21 -2.10
N GLU A 77 17.06 13.21 -2.88
CA GLU A 77 17.65 14.55 -2.93
C GLU A 77 16.96 15.57 -2.00
N SER A 78 15.96 15.15 -1.21
CA SER A 78 15.22 16.05 -0.31
C SER A 78 15.90 16.22 1.05
N ASP A 79 15.73 17.38 1.66
CA ASP A 79 16.02 17.57 3.08
C ASP A 79 15.14 16.62 3.90
N ASN A 80 15.72 15.95 4.90
CA ASN A 80 15.06 14.89 5.68
C ASN A 80 14.53 13.72 4.82
N SER A 81 15.24 13.34 3.76
CA SER A 81 14.89 12.26 2.82
C SER A 81 14.36 10.99 3.47
N GLN A 82 15.01 10.51 4.54
CA GLN A 82 14.57 9.32 5.28
C GLN A 82 13.17 9.52 5.90
N GLN A 83 12.95 10.64 6.59
CA GLN A 83 11.66 10.93 7.22
C GLN A 83 10.56 11.07 6.16
N ASN A 84 10.83 11.80 5.08
CA ASN A 84 9.87 11.97 3.99
C ASN A 84 9.53 10.65 3.29
N SER A 85 10.51 9.76 3.15
CA SER A 85 10.29 8.43 2.60
C SER A 85 9.37 7.61 3.50
N LEU A 86 9.66 7.54 4.81
CA LEU A 86 8.82 6.82 5.76
C LEU A 86 7.39 7.36 5.80
N ARG A 87 7.24 8.69 5.74
CA ARG A 87 5.93 9.36 5.64
C ARG A 87 5.13 8.88 4.45
N MET A 88 5.72 8.87 3.26
CA MET A 88 5.00 8.42 2.06
C MET A 88 4.76 6.92 2.07
N MET A 89 5.68 6.12 2.62
CA MET A 89 5.47 4.68 2.77
C MET A 89 4.26 4.36 3.66
N ARG A 90 4.09 5.06 4.80
CA ARG A 90 2.89 4.92 5.64
C ARG A 90 1.61 5.23 4.87
N LEU A 91 1.61 6.33 4.12
CA LEU A 91 0.44 6.72 3.33
C LEU A 91 0.10 5.69 2.24
N ILE A 92 1.10 5.12 1.57
CA ILE A 92 0.88 4.09 0.53
C ILE A 92 0.41 2.77 1.17
N LEU A 93 0.96 2.38 2.33
CA LEU A 93 0.50 1.21 3.07
C LEU A 93 -0.94 1.39 3.57
N TRP A 94 -1.29 2.60 4.03
CA TRP A 94 -2.67 2.96 4.35
C TRP A 94 -3.57 2.90 3.11
N HIS A 95 -3.12 3.38 1.96
CA HIS A 95 -3.86 3.29 0.71
C HIS A 95 -4.17 1.84 0.33
N ALA A 96 -3.16 0.96 0.40
CA ALA A 96 -3.34 -0.46 0.14
C ALA A 96 -4.37 -1.05 1.13
N TYR A 97 -4.26 -0.73 2.43
CA TYR A 97 -5.22 -1.17 3.44
C TYR A 97 -6.66 -0.67 3.17
N ALA A 98 -6.84 0.59 2.80
CA ALA A 98 -8.16 1.19 2.57
C ALA A 98 -8.81 0.73 1.25
N MET A 99 -8.00 0.41 0.24
CA MET A 99 -8.48 0.12 -1.13
C MET A 99 -8.55 -1.37 -1.45
N LEU A 100 -7.81 -2.24 -0.74
CA LEU A 100 -7.86 -3.68 -0.96
C LEU A 100 -9.05 -4.28 -0.19
N PHE A 101 -9.96 -4.94 -0.92
CA PHE A 101 -10.93 -5.94 -0.43
C PHE A 101 -11.56 -5.69 0.96
N ASN A 102 -11.98 -4.45 1.23
CA ASN A 102 -12.58 -4.05 2.50
C ASN A 102 -11.79 -4.58 3.72
N LEU A 103 -10.45 -4.56 3.69
CA LEU A 103 -9.61 -5.07 4.78
C LEU A 103 -9.92 -4.42 6.13
N GLU A 104 -10.54 -3.25 6.13
CA GLU A 104 -11.06 -2.56 7.30
C GLU A 104 -12.12 -3.37 8.08
N GLU A 105 -12.84 -4.28 7.43
CA GLU A 105 -13.74 -5.23 8.09
C GLU A 105 -12.96 -6.31 8.86
N ALA A 106 -11.78 -6.68 8.34
CA ALA A 106 -10.94 -7.72 8.90
C ALA A 106 -10.07 -7.20 10.07
N VAL A 107 -9.47 -6.03 9.92
CA VAL A 107 -8.44 -5.47 10.83
C VAL A 107 -8.71 -3.99 11.07
N THR A 108 -8.56 -3.52 12.31
CA THR A 108 -8.75 -2.09 12.64
C THR A 108 -7.59 -1.24 12.11
N LEU A 109 -7.83 0.08 11.94
CA LEU A 109 -6.77 1.01 11.53
C LEU A 109 -5.58 1.00 12.49
N GLU A 110 -5.83 0.90 13.80
CA GLU A 110 -4.78 0.82 14.83
C GLU A 110 -3.89 -0.42 14.63
N GLN A 111 -4.50 -1.60 14.47
CA GLN A 111 -3.79 -2.86 14.21
C GLN A 111 -2.98 -2.80 12.90
N HIS A 112 -3.56 -2.21 11.85
CA HIS A 112 -2.85 -1.95 10.60
C HIS A 112 -1.59 -1.10 10.85
N CYS A 113 -1.75 0.04 11.54
CA CYS A 113 -0.64 0.95 11.81
C CYS A 113 0.47 0.27 12.64
N GLU A 114 0.13 -0.54 13.64
CA GLU A 114 1.13 -1.28 14.43
C GLU A 114 1.98 -2.24 13.58
N LEU A 115 1.33 -2.97 12.67
CA LEU A 115 2.01 -3.87 11.73
C LEU A 115 2.88 -3.07 10.75
N VAL A 116 2.38 -1.94 10.25
CA VAL A 116 3.11 -1.04 9.35
C VAL A 116 4.37 -0.49 10.02
N GLU A 117 4.31 0.00 11.27
CA GLU A 117 5.50 0.48 11.96
C GLU A 117 6.55 -0.62 12.12
N THR A 118 6.13 -1.87 12.32
CA THR A 118 7.05 -3.01 12.38
C THR A 118 7.79 -3.21 11.05
N ILE A 119 7.08 -3.09 9.93
CA ILE A 119 7.67 -3.17 8.58
C ILE A 119 8.64 -2.00 8.35
N LEU A 120 8.25 -0.79 8.75
CA LEU A 120 9.00 0.44 8.51
C LEU A 120 10.22 0.63 9.41
N MET A 121 10.47 -0.26 10.38
CA MET A 121 11.77 -0.33 11.06
C MET A 121 12.91 -0.69 10.10
N LYS A 122 12.63 -1.47 9.04
CA LYS A 122 13.60 -1.87 8.02
C LYS A 122 12.90 -2.03 6.66
N PRO A 123 12.46 -0.92 6.03
CA PRO A 123 11.74 -0.98 4.78
C PRO A 123 12.66 -1.47 3.65
N PRO A 124 12.17 -2.31 2.74
CA PRO A 124 12.86 -2.56 1.48
C PRO A 124 13.03 -1.29 0.65
N THR A 125 14.01 -1.33 -0.25
CA THR A 125 14.31 -0.23 -1.17
C THR A 125 13.84 -0.50 -2.60
N ASP A 126 13.26 -1.67 -2.87
CA ASP A 126 12.84 -2.10 -4.20
C ASP A 126 11.53 -2.88 -4.17
N ALA A 127 10.80 -2.84 -5.29
CA ALA A 127 9.47 -3.42 -5.42
C ALA A 127 9.46 -4.95 -5.23
N LEU A 128 10.51 -5.65 -5.68
CA LEU A 128 10.58 -7.11 -5.60
C LEU A 128 10.59 -7.58 -4.14
N ASN A 129 11.32 -6.88 -3.27
CA ASN A 129 11.37 -7.16 -1.85
C ASN A 129 10.12 -6.65 -1.08
N TRP A 130 9.37 -5.70 -1.65
CA TRP A 130 8.08 -5.27 -1.08
C TRP A 130 6.96 -6.31 -1.24
N LEU A 131 6.90 -7.01 -2.38
CA LEU A 131 5.88 -8.03 -2.65
C LEU A 131 5.72 -9.08 -1.53
N PRO A 132 6.77 -9.82 -1.11
CA PRO A 132 6.63 -10.83 -0.06
C PRO A 132 6.22 -10.22 1.29
N ILE A 133 6.59 -8.96 1.56
CA ILE A 133 6.17 -8.25 2.78
C ILE A 133 4.68 -7.93 2.73
N LEU A 134 4.18 -7.40 1.62
CA LEU A 134 2.76 -7.10 1.45
C LEU A 134 1.90 -8.37 1.50
N SER A 135 2.35 -9.45 0.85
CA SER A 135 1.69 -10.76 0.93
C SER A 135 1.66 -11.30 2.35
N LYS A 136 2.76 -11.17 3.10
CA LYS A 136 2.79 -11.53 4.52
C LYS A 136 1.83 -10.67 5.34
N LEU A 137 1.78 -9.36 5.09
CA LEU A 137 0.89 -8.43 5.78
C LEU A 137 -0.58 -8.82 5.59
N LEU A 138 -0.99 -9.21 4.37
CA LEU A 138 -2.32 -9.78 4.13
C LEU A 138 -2.57 -11.08 4.90
N GLY A 139 -1.57 -11.97 4.98
CA GLY A 139 -1.64 -13.19 5.78
C GLY A 139 -1.77 -12.91 7.29
N ASP A 140 -1.08 -11.88 7.78
CA ASP A 140 -1.21 -11.41 9.17
C ASP A 140 -2.63 -10.87 9.42
N TYR A 141 -3.20 -10.12 8.47
CA TYR A 141 -4.60 -9.65 8.57
C TYR A 141 -5.61 -10.79 8.63
N ALA A 142 -5.48 -11.77 7.75
CA ALA A 142 -6.33 -12.96 7.75
C ALA A 142 -6.23 -13.71 9.09
N SER A 143 -5.03 -13.81 9.64
CA SER A 143 -4.78 -14.45 10.95
C SER A 143 -5.39 -13.68 12.12
N ILE A 144 -5.44 -12.35 12.04
CA ILE A 144 -6.10 -11.50 13.04
C ILE A 144 -7.62 -11.67 12.93
N ALA A 145 -8.17 -11.61 11.72
CA ALA A 145 -9.59 -11.77 11.47
C ALA A 145 -10.12 -13.13 11.94
N ALA A 146 -9.37 -14.21 11.70
CA ALA A 146 -9.75 -15.57 12.12
C ALA A 146 -9.77 -15.79 13.64
N LYS A 147 -9.21 -14.87 14.44
CA LYS A 147 -9.20 -14.94 15.91
C LYS A 147 -10.35 -14.16 16.56
N LYS A 148 -11.13 -13.41 15.77
CA LYS A 148 -12.34 -12.71 16.22
C LYS A 148 -13.53 -13.66 16.21
#